data_AF-A0A2K6FN81-F1
#
_entry.id   AF-A0A2K6FN81-F1
#
_cell.length_a   1.000
_cell.length_b   1.000
_cell.length_c   1.000
_cell.angle_alpha   90.00
_cell.angle_beta   90.00
_cell.angle_gamma   90.00
#
_symmetry.space_group_name_H-M   'P 1'
#
loop_
_entity.id
_entity.type
_entity.pdbx_description
1 polymer ?
#
loop_
_entity_poly.entity_id
_entity_poly.type
_entity_poly.pdbx_seq_one_letter_code
_entity_poly.pdbx_strand_id
1 'polypeptide(L)'
;MTEPKGKEHDDIFDKLKEAVKEESIKRHKWNDFAEDSLRVIQHNALEDRSISDKQQWDAAIYFMEEALQARLKDTENAIENMIGPDWKKRWLYWKNRTQEQCVHNETKNELEKMLKCNEEHPAYLASDEITTVRKNLESRGVEVDPSLIKDTWHQVYRRHFLKTALNHCNLCRRGFYYYQRHFVDSELECNDVVLFWRIQRMLAITANTLRQQLTNTEVRRLEKNVKEVLEDFAEDSQKKVKLLTGKRVQLAEDLKKVREIQEKLDAFIEALHQEK
;
A
#
# COMPACT_ATOMS: atom_id res chain seq x y z
N MET A 1 -7.49 5.73 -19.50
CA MET A 1 -8.44 4.75 -20.06
C MET A 1 -9.37 5.50 -20.99
N THR A 2 -9.23 5.32 -22.30
CA THR A 2 -10.17 5.87 -23.29
C THR A 2 -11.32 4.89 -23.44
N GLU A 3 -12.54 5.31 -23.11
CA GLU A 3 -13.75 4.51 -23.34
C GLU A 3 -13.88 4.15 -24.83
N PRO A 4 -14.43 2.97 -25.17
CA PRO A 4 -14.63 2.58 -26.55
C PRO A 4 -15.64 3.52 -27.22
N LYS A 5 -15.22 4.17 -28.32
CA LYS A 5 -16.06 5.11 -29.08
C LYS A 5 -17.26 4.37 -29.70
N GLY A 6 -18.44 4.54 -29.11
CA GLY A 6 -19.70 4.08 -29.68
C GLY A 6 -20.05 4.84 -30.97
N LYS A 7 -20.91 4.26 -31.81
CA LYS A 7 -21.33 4.82 -33.11
C LYS A 7 -22.06 6.18 -33.04
N GLU A 8 -22.29 6.72 -31.85
CA GLU A 8 -22.94 8.03 -31.59
C GLU A 8 -22.04 9.00 -30.80
N HIS A 9 -20.72 8.81 -30.78
CA HIS A 9 -19.82 9.74 -30.09
C HIS A 9 -19.70 11.07 -30.87
N ASP A 10 -20.28 12.14 -30.35
CA ASP A 10 -20.12 13.51 -30.85
C ASP A 10 -18.74 14.07 -30.45
N ASP A 11 -17.88 14.31 -31.44
CA ASP A 11 -16.47 14.70 -31.26
C ASP A 11 -16.26 16.22 -31.11
N ILE A 12 -17.34 17.02 -31.22
CA ILE A 12 -17.29 18.49 -31.11
C ILE A 12 -16.61 18.96 -29.82
N PHE A 13 -16.84 18.26 -28.71
CA PHE A 13 -16.35 18.67 -27.40
C PHE A 13 -15.00 18.05 -27.02
N ASP A 14 -14.42 17.18 -27.85
CA ASP A 14 -13.21 16.44 -27.47
C ASP A 14 -12.01 17.38 -27.23
N LYS A 15 -11.79 18.33 -28.15
CA LYS A 15 -10.74 19.35 -28.01
C LYS A 15 -10.95 20.24 -26.78
N LEU A 16 -12.21 20.58 -26.48
CA LEU A 16 -12.54 21.37 -25.29
C LEU A 16 -12.27 20.57 -24.02
N LYS A 17 -12.72 19.31 -23.94
CA LYS A 17 -12.51 18.42 -22.80
C LYS A 17 -11.02 18.21 -22.53
N GLU A 18 -10.22 18.01 -23.58
CA GLU A 18 -8.77 17.84 -23.47
C GLU A 18 -8.10 19.12 -22.95
N ALA A 19 -8.40 20.27 -23.55
CA ALA A 19 -7.83 21.54 -23.12
C ALA A 19 -8.23 21.93 -21.69
N VAL A 20 -9.50 21.71 -21.31
CA VAL A 20 -9.99 21.94 -19.93
C VAL A 20 -9.28 21.01 -18.96
N LYS A 21 -9.11 19.71 -19.31
CA LYS A 21 -8.39 18.75 -18.48
C LYS A 21 -6.94 19.17 -18.26
N GLU A 22 -6.21 19.52 -19.31
CA GLU A 22 -4.80 19.94 -19.22
C GLU A 22 -4.63 21.18 -18.33
N GLU A 23 -5.44 22.21 -18.57
CA GLU A 23 -5.37 23.45 -17.81
C GLU A 23 -5.82 23.25 -16.35
N SER A 24 -6.82 22.39 -16.11
CA SER A 24 -7.26 22.04 -14.75
C SER A 24 -6.18 21.31 -13.96
N ILE A 25 -5.46 20.36 -14.59
CA ILE A 25 -4.32 19.66 -13.97
C ILE A 25 -3.20 20.65 -13.66
N LYS A 26 -2.91 21.57 -14.59
CA LYS A 26 -1.86 22.58 -14.42
C LYS A 26 -2.15 23.55 -13.27
N ARG A 27 -3.41 23.92 -13.07
CA ARG A 27 -3.85 24.83 -11.99
C ARG A 27 -4.04 24.13 -10.65
N HIS A 28 -4.32 22.83 -10.66
CA HIS A 28 -4.60 22.09 -9.43
C HIS A 28 -3.36 22.02 -8.54
N LYS A 29 -3.57 22.27 -7.24
CA LYS A 29 -2.60 22.11 -6.18
C LYS A 29 -3.23 21.31 -5.06
N TRP A 30 -2.50 20.30 -4.59
CA TRP A 30 -2.90 19.52 -3.43
C TRP A 30 -2.98 20.39 -2.18
N ASN A 31 -3.79 19.97 -1.19
CA ASN A 31 -3.79 20.61 0.11
C ASN A 31 -2.50 20.31 0.88
N ASP A 32 -1.66 21.32 1.07
CA ASP A 32 -0.39 21.20 1.80
C ASP A 32 -0.60 20.78 3.29
N PHE A 33 -1.77 21.07 3.88
CA PHE A 33 -2.08 20.68 5.27
C PHE A 33 -2.56 19.23 5.43
N ALA A 34 -2.84 18.52 4.32
CA ALA A 34 -3.38 17.17 4.40
C ALA A 34 -2.40 16.18 5.04
N GLU A 35 -1.10 16.31 4.73
CA GLU A 35 -0.06 15.44 5.28
C GLU A 35 0.09 15.63 6.80
N ASP A 36 0.19 16.88 7.26
CA ASP A 36 0.31 17.19 8.70
C ASP A 36 -0.93 16.73 9.48
N SER A 37 -2.12 16.90 8.89
CA SER A 37 -3.36 16.39 9.47
C SER A 37 -3.32 14.86 9.65
N LEU A 38 -2.84 14.12 8.65
CA LEU A 38 -2.68 12.66 8.75
C LEU A 38 -1.64 12.29 9.82
N ARG A 39 -0.53 13.03 9.91
CA ARG A 39 0.51 12.78 10.92
C ARG A 39 -0.01 12.93 12.35
N VAL A 40 -0.79 13.97 12.63
CA VAL A 40 -1.43 14.16 13.95
C VAL A 40 -2.39 13.01 14.26
N ILE A 41 -3.19 12.59 13.29
CA ILE A 41 -4.13 11.47 13.46
C ILE A 41 -3.40 10.16 13.73
N GLN A 42 -2.31 9.89 13.00
CA GLN A 42 -1.46 8.73 13.22
C GLN A 42 -0.85 8.73 14.61
N HIS A 43 -0.33 9.88 15.05
CA HIS A 43 0.26 10.03 16.37
C HIS A 43 -0.77 9.73 17.47
N ASN A 44 -1.94 10.37 17.42
CA ASN A 44 -3.00 10.15 18.38
C ASN A 44 -3.51 8.70 18.40
N ALA A 45 -3.64 8.06 17.24
CA ALA A 45 -4.04 6.66 17.15
C ALA A 45 -2.98 5.72 17.74
N LEU A 46 -1.70 6.08 17.59
CA LEU A 46 -0.62 5.37 18.24
C LEU A 46 -0.55 5.69 19.74
N GLU A 47 -0.97 6.81 20.28
CA GLU A 47 -0.85 7.06 21.73
C GLU A 47 -1.79 6.20 22.59
N ASP A 48 -2.91 5.75 22.04
CA ASP A 48 -3.88 4.91 22.76
C ASP A 48 -3.27 3.57 23.18
N ARG A 49 -3.45 3.15 24.44
CA ARG A 49 -2.86 1.93 24.99
C ARG A 49 -3.90 0.92 25.50
N SER A 50 -5.18 1.25 25.41
CA SER A 50 -6.24 0.44 26.03
C SER A 50 -7.11 -0.23 24.97
N ILE A 51 -7.14 -1.57 25.00
CA ILE A 51 -8.07 -2.37 24.20
C ILE A 51 -9.36 -2.53 25.02
N SER A 52 -10.46 -1.96 24.53
CA SER A 52 -11.72 -1.90 25.27
C SER A 52 -12.54 -3.18 25.23
N ASP A 53 -12.41 -3.97 24.17
CA ASP A 53 -13.25 -5.14 23.94
C ASP A 53 -12.48 -6.33 23.34
N LYS A 54 -13.06 -7.52 23.51
CA LYS A 54 -12.48 -8.78 23.07
C LYS A 54 -12.36 -8.87 21.54
N GLN A 55 -13.28 -8.24 20.80
CA GLN A 55 -13.25 -8.30 19.35
C GLN A 55 -12.02 -7.58 18.78
N GLN A 56 -11.69 -6.42 19.33
CA GLN A 56 -10.48 -5.67 19.00
C GLN A 56 -9.21 -6.44 19.39
N TRP A 57 -9.23 -7.13 20.53
CA TRP A 57 -8.14 -8.01 20.97
C TRP A 57 -7.90 -9.15 19.98
N ASP A 58 -8.96 -9.90 19.65
CA ASP A 58 -8.89 -11.02 18.73
C ASP A 58 -8.47 -10.58 17.31
N ALA A 59 -8.95 -9.41 16.86
CA ALA A 59 -8.55 -8.80 15.58
C ALA A 59 -7.07 -8.41 15.55
N ALA A 60 -6.54 -7.88 16.66
CA ALA A 60 -5.12 -7.54 16.77
C ALA A 60 -4.22 -8.78 16.78
N ILE A 61 -4.63 -9.85 17.47
CA ILE A 61 -3.94 -11.14 17.43
C ILE A 61 -3.93 -11.71 16.01
N TYR A 62 -5.07 -11.68 15.32
CA TYR A 62 -5.16 -12.15 13.95
C TYR A 62 -4.21 -11.36 13.03
N PHE A 63 -4.20 -10.03 13.14
CA PHE A 63 -3.28 -9.17 12.39
C PHE A 63 -1.80 -9.45 12.70
N MET A 64 -1.47 -9.67 13.97
CA MET A 64 -0.13 -10.07 14.41
C MET A 64 0.28 -11.43 13.84
N GLU A 65 -0.62 -12.42 13.90
CA GLU A 65 -0.38 -13.76 13.39
C GLU A 65 -0.15 -13.75 11.87
N GLU A 66 -0.97 -13.03 11.09
CA GLU A 66 -0.77 -12.87 9.65
C GLU A 66 0.58 -12.23 9.32
N ALA A 67 0.96 -11.16 10.03
CA ALA A 67 2.23 -10.48 9.83
C ALA A 67 3.42 -11.39 10.15
N LEU A 68 3.35 -12.14 11.25
CA LEU A 68 4.39 -13.10 11.65
C LEU A 68 4.48 -14.28 10.67
N GLN A 69 3.36 -14.84 10.22
CA GLN A 69 3.32 -15.92 9.24
C GLN A 69 3.92 -15.48 7.89
N ALA A 70 3.60 -14.27 7.42
CA ALA A 70 4.18 -13.72 6.21
C ALA A 70 5.71 -13.60 6.32
N ARG A 71 6.20 -13.04 7.45
CA ARG A 71 7.65 -12.94 7.71
C ARG A 71 8.33 -14.29 7.88
N LEU A 72 7.63 -15.27 8.47
CA LEU A 72 8.15 -16.63 8.62
C LEU A 72 8.33 -17.27 7.25
N LYS A 73 7.33 -17.15 6.37
CA LYS A 73 7.40 -17.64 5.00
C LYS A 73 8.55 -17.01 4.21
N ASP A 74 8.75 -15.69 4.31
CA ASP A 74 9.89 -15.00 3.70
C ASP A 74 11.24 -15.57 4.20
N THR A 75 11.33 -15.80 5.50
CA THR A 75 12.54 -16.35 6.15
C THR A 75 12.78 -17.80 5.76
N GLU A 76 11.74 -18.63 5.69
CA GLU A 76 11.84 -20.02 5.26
C GLU A 76 12.27 -20.11 3.79
N ASN A 77 11.77 -19.23 2.91
CA ASN A 77 12.24 -19.12 1.53
C ASN A 77 13.70 -18.68 1.45
N ALA A 78 14.13 -17.71 2.26
CA ALA A 78 15.52 -17.27 2.31
C ALA A 78 16.46 -18.40 2.78
N ILE A 79 16.06 -19.16 3.80
CA ILE A 79 16.79 -20.34 4.26
C ILE A 79 16.84 -21.40 3.17
N GLU A 80 15.71 -21.70 2.50
CA GLU A 80 15.67 -22.69 1.42
C GLU A 80 16.62 -22.32 0.27
N ASN A 81 16.65 -21.06 -0.14
CA ASN A 81 17.58 -20.59 -1.18
C ASN A 81 19.05 -20.81 -0.78
N MET A 82 19.36 -20.59 0.50
CA MET A 82 20.71 -20.73 1.06
C MET A 82 21.16 -22.19 1.21
N ILE A 83 20.29 -23.10 1.68
CA ILE A 83 20.64 -24.50 1.98
C ILE A 83 20.29 -25.48 0.86
N GLY A 84 19.57 -25.01 -0.16
CA GLY A 84 19.09 -25.83 -1.27
C GLY A 84 17.90 -26.74 -0.91
N PRO A 85 17.47 -27.59 -1.85
CA PRO A 85 16.25 -28.36 -1.71
C PRO A 85 16.31 -29.36 -0.55
N ASP A 86 15.19 -29.51 0.15
CA ASP A 86 14.96 -30.57 1.13
C ASP A 86 14.89 -31.95 0.49
N TRP A 87 15.07 -33.01 1.29
CA TRP A 87 15.05 -34.40 0.84
C TRP A 87 13.81 -34.74 -0.02
N LYS A 88 12.63 -34.21 0.34
CA LYS A 88 11.39 -34.39 -0.43
C LYS A 88 11.49 -33.77 -1.82
N LYS A 89 11.98 -32.52 -1.91
CA LYS A 89 12.16 -31.80 -3.18
C LYS A 89 13.26 -32.43 -4.03
N ARG A 90 14.33 -32.91 -3.41
CA ARG A 90 15.42 -33.64 -4.07
C ARG A 90 14.92 -34.91 -4.74
N TRP A 91 14.09 -35.69 -4.03
CA TRP A 91 13.52 -36.93 -4.56
C TRP A 91 12.45 -36.67 -5.62
N LEU A 92 11.51 -35.74 -5.36
CA LEU A 92 10.41 -35.45 -6.29
C LEU A 92 10.86 -34.80 -7.61
N TYR A 93 11.83 -33.89 -7.54
CA TYR A 93 12.26 -33.09 -8.69
C TYR A 93 13.66 -33.44 -9.19
N TRP A 94 14.25 -34.54 -8.69
CA TRP A 94 15.61 -34.97 -9.05
C TRP A 94 16.66 -33.85 -8.96
N LYS A 95 16.53 -32.99 -7.94
CA LYS A 95 17.47 -31.88 -7.70
C LYS A 95 18.53 -32.27 -6.69
N ASN A 96 19.76 -31.79 -6.90
CA ASN A 96 20.86 -31.92 -5.95
C ASN A 96 21.23 -30.56 -5.36
N ARG A 97 21.87 -30.58 -4.19
CA ARG A 97 22.45 -29.38 -3.58
C ARG A 97 23.80 -29.07 -4.22
N THR A 98 24.11 -27.78 -4.35
CA THR A 98 25.46 -27.33 -4.68
C THR A 98 26.41 -27.56 -3.50
N GLN A 99 27.72 -27.46 -3.72
CA GLN A 99 28.71 -27.58 -2.65
C GLN A 99 28.50 -26.51 -1.56
N GLU A 100 28.24 -25.26 -1.98
CA GLU A 100 27.92 -24.14 -1.10
C GLU A 100 26.66 -24.41 -0.27
N GLN A 101 25.59 -24.92 -0.88
CA GLN A 101 24.35 -25.31 -0.19
C GLN A 101 24.57 -26.45 0.81
N CYS A 102 25.48 -27.39 0.52
CA CYS A 102 25.87 -28.42 1.49
C CYS A 102 26.55 -27.81 2.72
N VAL A 103 27.50 -26.89 2.52
CA VAL A 103 28.19 -26.19 3.62
C VAL A 103 27.21 -25.37 4.47
N HIS A 104 26.29 -24.61 3.84
CA HIS A 104 25.24 -23.88 4.55
C HIS A 104 24.29 -24.80 5.31
N ASN A 105 23.91 -25.94 4.72
CA ASN A 105 23.04 -26.90 5.40
C ASN A 105 23.72 -27.51 6.64
N GLU A 106 25.01 -27.84 6.56
CA GLU A 106 25.75 -28.34 7.72
C GLU A 106 25.91 -27.29 8.81
N THR A 107 26.22 -26.05 8.42
CA THR A 107 26.29 -24.91 9.33
C THR A 107 24.95 -24.67 10.03
N LYS A 108 23.86 -24.63 9.25
CA LYS A 108 22.49 -24.48 9.74
C LYS A 108 22.11 -25.59 10.72
N ASN A 109 22.45 -26.83 10.42
CA ASN A 109 22.17 -27.98 11.29
C ASN A 109 22.92 -27.89 12.63
N GLU A 110 24.17 -27.41 12.63
CA GLU A 110 24.93 -27.21 13.86
C GLU A 110 24.32 -26.09 14.71
N LEU A 111 23.96 -24.97 14.09
CA LEU A 111 23.31 -23.84 14.74
C LEU A 111 21.92 -24.18 15.29
N GLU A 112 21.14 -25.01 14.61
CA GLU A 112 19.86 -25.51 15.11
C GLU A 112 20.02 -26.35 16.40
N LYS A 113 21.16 -27.03 16.60
CA LYS A 113 21.40 -27.76 17.86
C LYS A 113 21.57 -26.81 19.03
N MET A 114 22.24 -25.67 18.82
CA MET A 114 22.40 -24.65 19.87
C MET A 114 21.04 -24.16 20.38
N LEU A 115 20.10 -23.86 19.47
CA LEU A 115 18.74 -23.46 19.83
C LEU A 115 17.92 -24.55 20.51
N LYS A 116 18.16 -25.83 20.17
CA LYS A 116 17.53 -26.96 20.86
C LYS A 116 18.06 -27.14 22.29
N CYS A 117 19.32 -26.79 22.53
CA CYS A 117 19.93 -26.85 23.86
C CYS A 117 19.55 -25.63 24.72
N ASN A 118 19.32 -24.48 24.09
CA ASN A 118 18.92 -23.24 24.75
C ASN A 118 17.86 -22.51 23.92
N GLU A 119 16.58 -22.68 24.27
CA GLU A 119 15.47 -22.04 23.55
C GLU A 119 15.44 -20.52 23.72
N GLU A 120 15.99 -20.01 24.83
CA GLU A 120 16.07 -18.57 25.18
C GLU A 120 17.37 -17.91 24.72
N HIS A 121 18.11 -18.56 23.82
CA HIS A 121 19.36 -18.01 23.29
C HIS A 121 19.15 -16.61 22.69
N PRO A 122 20.07 -15.64 22.92
CA PRO A 122 19.96 -14.31 22.32
C PRO A 122 20.18 -14.33 20.79
N ALA A 123 19.78 -13.25 20.10
CA ALA A 123 19.93 -13.12 18.66
C ALA A 123 21.39 -13.06 18.17
N TYR A 124 22.33 -12.75 19.07
CA TYR A 124 23.75 -12.60 18.77
C TYR A 124 24.53 -13.84 19.22
N LEU A 125 25.49 -14.27 18.41
CA LEU A 125 26.47 -15.30 18.77
C LEU A 125 27.73 -14.66 19.34
N ALA A 126 28.15 -15.12 20.51
CA ALA A 126 29.42 -14.76 21.11
C ALA A 126 30.61 -15.31 20.30
N SER A 127 31.80 -14.71 20.51
CA SER A 127 32.99 -15.06 19.71
C SER A 127 33.48 -16.49 19.96
N ASP A 128 33.34 -16.98 21.18
CA ASP A 128 33.61 -18.35 21.59
C ASP A 128 32.60 -19.34 21.01
N GLU A 129 31.31 -18.97 20.93
CA GLU A 129 30.28 -19.77 20.26
C GLU A 129 30.58 -19.93 18.77
N ILE A 130 30.94 -18.84 18.08
CA ILE A 130 31.34 -18.88 16.67
C ILE A 130 32.55 -19.79 16.48
N THR A 131 33.54 -19.69 17.38
CA THR A 131 34.74 -20.53 17.34
C THR A 131 34.39 -22.01 17.55
N THR A 132 33.45 -22.29 18.44
CA THR A 132 32.98 -23.64 18.75
C THR A 132 32.24 -24.25 17.56
N VAL A 133 31.30 -23.52 16.97
CA VAL A 133 30.58 -23.95 15.75
C VAL A 133 31.56 -24.22 14.62
N ARG A 134 32.54 -23.33 14.41
CA ARG A 134 33.58 -23.52 13.38
C ARG A 134 34.38 -24.80 13.62
N LYS A 135 34.90 -25.02 14.83
CA LYS A 135 35.67 -26.22 15.18
C LYS A 135 34.84 -27.51 15.03
N ASN A 136 33.56 -27.48 15.38
CA ASN A 136 32.66 -28.62 15.20
C ASN A 136 32.47 -28.96 13.72
N LEU A 137 32.34 -27.94 12.86
CA LEU A 137 32.23 -28.14 11.41
C LEU A 137 33.55 -28.64 10.79
N GLU A 138 34.69 -28.07 11.20
CA GLU A 138 36.03 -28.51 10.79
C GLU A 138 36.26 -29.98 11.14
N SER A 139 35.82 -30.43 12.32
CA SER A 139 35.93 -31.83 12.75
C SER A 139 35.17 -32.81 11.83
N ARG A 140 34.20 -32.31 11.07
CA ARG A 140 33.38 -33.06 10.11
C ARG A 140 33.85 -32.85 8.66
N GLY A 141 34.99 -32.19 8.46
CA GLY A 141 35.55 -31.88 7.15
C GLY A 141 34.87 -30.72 6.43
N VAL A 142 34.18 -29.85 7.16
CA VAL A 142 33.49 -28.67 6.61
C VAL A 142 34.19 -27.41 7.09
N GLU A 143 34.92 -26.76 6.19
CA GLU A 143 35.61 -25.49 6.47
C GLU A 143 34.65 -24.32 6.22
N VAL A 144 34.53 -23.40 7.19
CA VAL A 144 33.62 -22.25 7.12
C VAL A 144 34.23 -20.98 7.69
N ASP A 145 33.93 -19.86 7.05
CA ASP A 145 34.28 -18.55 7.55
C ASP A 145 33.37 -18.12 8.71
N PRO A 146 33.90 -17.37 9.69
CA PRO A 146 33.09 -16.80 10.78
C PRO A 146 31.92 -15.92 10.30
N SER A 147 32.04 -15.26 9.14
CA SER A 147 30.97 -14.47 8.53
C SER A 147 29.79 -15.34 8.11
N LEU A 148 30.06 -16.47 7.43
CA LEU A 148 29.04 -17.42 6.99
C LEU A 148 28.26 -18.01 8.17
N ILE A 149 28.93 -18.28 9.29
CA ILE A 149 28.28 -18.72 10.53
C ILE A 149 27.30 -17.65 11.02
N LYS A 150 27.71 -16.38 11.08
CA LYS A 150 26.86 -15.26 11.53
C LYS A 150 25.66 -15.05 10.60
N ASP A 151 25.87 -15.08 9.29
CA ASP A 151 24.81 -14.88 8.30
C ASP A 151 23.78 -16.01 8.35
N THR A 152 24.26 -17.26 8.47
CA THR A 152 23.40 -18.44 8.64
C THR A 152 22.62 -18.36 9.96
N TRP A 153 23.29 -17.95 11.05
CA TRP A 153 22.66 -17.77 12.36
C TRP A 153 21.53 -16.76 12.34
N HIS A 154 21.73 -15.60 11.71
CA HIS A 154 20.70 -14.59 11.61
C HIS A 154 19.39 -15.15 11.02
N GLN A 155 19.48 -15.97 9.97
CA GLN A 155 18.29 -16.60 9.37
C GLN A 155 17.69 -17.69 10.27
N VAL A 156 18.53 -18.56 10.85
CA VAL A 156 18.11 -19.65 11.73
C VAL A 156 17.41 -19.11 12.98
N TYR A 157 18.02 -18.12 13.64
CA TYR A 157 17.46 -17.42 14.80
C TYR A 157 16.16 -16.70 14.45
N ARG A 158 16.13 -15.94 13.34
CA ARG A 158 14.91 -15.24 12.90
C ARG A 158 13.74 -16.21 12.72
N ARG A 159 13.97 -17.39 12.12
CA ARG A 159 12.93 -18.41 11.98
C ARG A 159 12.48 -18.96 13.34
N HIS A 160 13.42 -19.20 14.26
CA HIS A 160 13.09 -19.62 15.64
C HIS A 160 12.24 -18.57 16.35
N PHE A 161 12.70 -17.32 16.40
CA PHE A 161 11.98 -16.19 16.98
C PHE A 161 10.55 -16.07 16.43
N LEU A 162 10.38 -16.13 15.10
CA LEU A 162 9.06 -16.03 14.48
C LEU A 162 8.13 -17.20 14.86
N LYS A 163 8.66 -18.43 14.96
CA LYS A 163 7.88 -19.59 15.41
C LYS A 163 7.48 -19.46 16.88
N THR A 164 8.39 -19.00 17.74
CA THR A 164 8.10 -18.73 19.15
C THR A 164 7.04 -17.65 19.30
N ALA A 165 7.15 -16.54 18.57
CA ALA A 165 6.15 -15.46 18.58
C ALA A 165 4.77 -15.93 18.10
N LEU A 166 4.70 -16.79 17.08
CA LEU A 166 3.44 -17.40 16.63
C LEU A 166 2.82 -18.31 17.68
N ASN A 167 3.62 -19.10 18.38
CA ASN A 167 3.14 -19.89 19.51
C ASN A 167 2.60 -18.98 20.63
N HIS A 168 3.28 -17.86 20.90
CA HIS A 168 2.83 -16.86 21.87
C HIS A 168 1.50 -16.21 21.50
N CYS A 169 1.25 -15.94 20.21
CA CYS A 169 -0.05 -15.46 19.72
C CYS A 169 -1.20 -16.38 20.16
N ASN A 170 -0.99 -17.71 20.09
CA ASN A 170 -2.00 -18.69 20.49
C ASN A 170 -2.29 -18.65 22.00
N LEU A 171 -1.28 -18.40 22.82
CA LEU A 171 -1.45 -18.21 24.27
C LEU A 171 -2.24 -16.92 24.55
N CYS A 172 -1.87 -15.82 23.90
CA CYS A 172 -2.53 -14.52 24.06
C CYS A 172 -4.00 -14.49 23.63
N ARG A 173 -4.45 -15.42 22.77
CA ARG A 173 -5.86 -15.52 22.34
C ARG A 173 -6.82 -15.75 23.52
N ARG A 174 -6.36 -16.38 24.60
CA ARG A 174 -7.13 -16.56 25.84
C ARG A 174 -6.82 -15.49 26.90
N GLY A 175 -5.87 -14.60 26.61
CA GLY A 175 -5.30 -13.62 27.53
C GLY A 175 -6.15 -12.38 27.81
N PHE A 176 -7.20 -12.11 27.02
CA PHE A 176 -7.99 -10.87 27.14
C PHE A 176 -8.56 -10.65 28.56
N TYR A 177 -9.01 -11.71 29.22
CA TYR A 177 -9.56 -11.63 30.57
C TYR A 177 -8.51 -11.19 31.61
N TYR A 178 -7.28 -11.68 31.48
CA TYR A 178 -6.15 -11.30 32.34
C TYR A 178 -5.72 -9.85 32.09
N TYR A 179 -5.70 -9.45 30.81
CA TYR A 179 -5.43 -8.07 30.39
C TYR A 179 -6.42 -7.08 31.01
N GLN A 180 -7.74 -7.33 30.90
CA GLN A 180 -8.77 -6.40 31.40
C GLN A 180 -8.73 -6.23 32.93
N ARG A 181 -8.26 -7.23 33.67
CA ARG A 181 -8.17 -7.20 35.13
C ARG A 181 -6.86 -6.62 35.66
N HIS A 182 -5.95 -6.17 34.78
CA HIS A 182 -4.61 -5.69 35.14
C HIS A 182 -3.86 -6.68 36.04
N PHE A 183 -3.99 -7.98 35.77
CA PHE A 183 -3.36 -9.00 36.60
C PHE A 183 -1.87 -9.12 36.27
N VAL A 184 -1.03 -8.39 37.02
CA VAL A 184 0.42 -8.26 36.78
C VAL A 184 1.19 -9.56 37.04
N ASP A 185 0.67 -10.47 37.88
CA ASP A 185 1.33 -11.74 38.25
C ASP A 185 1.08 -12.90 37.27
N SER A 186 0.49 -12.63 36.10
CA SER A 186 0.33 -13.64 35.06
C SER A 186 1.63 -13.74 34.27
N GLU A 187 2.29 -14.89 34.22
CA GLU A 187 3.44 -15.17 33.31
C GLU A 187 3.11 -14.93 31.82
N LEU A 188 1.86 -14.58 31.48
CA LEU A 188 1.38 -14.30 30.14
C LEU A 188 1.47 -12.80 29.81
N GLU A 189 2.61 -12.37 29.27
CA GLU A 189 2.79 -11.00 28.78
C GLU A 189 2.32 -10.82 27.33
N CYS A 190 1.17 -10.18 27.13
CA CYS A 190 0.61 -9.94 25.78
C CYS A 190 0.79 -8.48 25.30
N ASN A 191 1.90 -7.83 25.70
CA ASN A 191 2.21 -6.44 25.34
C ASN A 191 2.28 -6.23 23.81
N ASP A 192 2.75 -7.23 23.06
CA ASP A 192 2.80 -7.18 21.61
C ASP A 192 1.40 -7.06 20.98
N VAL A 193 0.37 -7.67 21.58
CA VAL A 193 -1.02 -7.54 21.10
C VAL A 193 -1.47 -6.08 21.15
N VAL A 194 -1.11 -5.36 22.22
CA VAL A 194 -1.42 -3.93 22.37
C VAL A 194 -0.69 -3.11 21.31
N LEU A 195 0.57 -3.43 21.01
CA LEU A 195 1.32 -2.77 19.95
C LEU A 195 0.70 -3.01 18.57
N PHE A 196 0.37 -4.25 18.23
CA PHE A 196 -0.25 -4.59 16.95
C PHE A 196 -1.64 -3.98 16.80
N TRP A 197 -2.42 -3.92 17.88
CA TRP A 197 -3.70 -3.20 17.89
C TRP A 197 -3.52 -1.71 17.56
N ARG A 198 -2.54 -1.03 18.18
CA ARG A 198 -2.23 0.39 17.91
C ARG A 198 -1.89 0.62 16.44
N ILE A 199 -1.05 -0.25 15.87
CA ILE A 199 -0.65 -0.19 14.47
C ILE A 199 -1.86 -0.43 13.55
N GLN A 200 -2.65 -1.48 13.81
CA GLN A 200 -3.84 -1.81 13.02
C GLN A 200 -4.85 -0.67 13.03
N ARG A 201 -5.13 -0.11 14.21
CA ARG A 201 -6.04 1.03 14.39
C ARG A 201 -5.51 2.27 13.69
N MET A 202 -4.23 2.60 13.83
CA MET A 202 -3.60 3.71 13.13
C MET A 202 -3.75 3.57 11.62
N LEU A 203 -3.48 2.40 11.06
CA LEU A 203 -3.64 2.13 9.62
C LEU A 203 -5.10 2.30 9.17
N ALA A 204 -6.05 1.75 9.93
CA ALA A 204 -7.47 1.83 9.61
C ALA A 204 -8.01 3.27 9.63
N ILE A 205 -7.67 4.04 10.68
CA ILE A 205 -8.08 5.44 10.80
C ILE A 205 -7.43 6.27 9.69
N THR A 206 -6.12 6.11 9.46
CA THR A 206 -5.40 6.83 8.41
C THR A 206 -6.02 6.56 7.04
N ALA A 207 -6.30 5.30 6.70
CA ALA A 207 -6.90 4.95 5.42
C ALA A 207 -8.30 5.56 5.25
N ASN A 208 -9.10 5.57 6.32
CA ASN A 208 -10.43 6.19 6.31
C ASN A 208 -10.35 7.71 6.17
N THR A 209 -9.46 8.38 6.91
CA THR A 209 -9.27 9.82 6.79
C THR A 209 -8.74 10.19 5.41
N LEU A 210 -7.75 9.48 4.88
CA LEU A 210 -7.21 9.72 3.54
C LEU A 210 -8.31 9.61 2.48
N ARG A 211 -9.17 8.59 2.57
CA ARG A 211 -10.32 8.44 1.68
C ARG A 211 -11.28 9.63 1.79
N GLN A 212 -11.58 10.07 3.01
CA GLN A 212 -12.45 11.24 3.23
C GLN A 212 -11.82 12.53 2.69
N GLN A 213 -10.54 12.78 2.95
CA GLN A 213 -9.82 13.94 2.43
C GLN A 213 -9.83 13.94 0.89
N LEU A 214 -9.55 12.79 0.27
CA LEU A 214 -9.58 12.68 -1.18
C LEU A 214 -10.98 12.96 -1.74
N THR A 215 -11.99 12.22 -1.28
CA THR A 215 -13.34 12.28 -1.88
C THR A 215 -14.11 13.54 -1.50
N ASN A 216 -14.05 13.98 -0.25
CA ASN A 216 -14.87 15.10 0.21
C ASN A 216 -14.20 16.46 -0.02
N THR A 217 -12.87 16.51 -0.07
CA THR A 217 -12.13 17.76 -0.19
C THR A 217 -11.49 17.88 -1.58
N GLU A 218 -10.58 16.98 -1.95
CA GLU A 218 -9.79 17.15 -3.17
C GLU A 218 -10.59 16.97 -4.45
N VAL A 219 -11.51 15.99 -4.51
CA VAL A 219 -12.42 15.85 -5.66
C VAL A 219 -13.27 17.11 -5.85
N ARG A 220 -13.84 17.66 -4.78
CA ARG A 220 -14.66 18.90 -4.87
C ARG A 220 -13.84 20.11 -5.28
N ARG A 221 -12.60 20.23 -4.79
CA ARG A 221 -11.68 21.30 -5.20
C ARG A 221 -11.32 21.17 -6.68
N LEU A 222 -11.05 19.96 -7.15
CA LEU A 222 -10.79 19.70 -8.56
C LEU A 222 -12.01 20.01 -9.43
N GLU A 223 -13.22 19.62 -9.01
CA GLU A 223 -14.47 19.97 -9.71
C GLU A 223 -14.67 21.48 -9.81
N LYS A 224 -14.38 22.23 -8.74
CA LYS A 224 -14.42 23.69 -8.75
C LYS A 224 -13.40 24.27 -9.74
N ASN A 225 -12.16 23.77 -9.73
CA ASN A 225 -11.13 24.19 -10.67
C ASN A 225 -11.54 23.93 -12.12
N VAL A 226 -12.14 22.77 -12.42
CA VAL A 226 -12.65 22.44 -13.76
C VAL A 226 -13.73 23.43 -14.20
N LYS A 227 -14.66 23.79 -13.30
CA LYS A 227 -15.70 24.79 -13.58
C LYS A 227 -15.10 26.16 -13.86
N GLU A 228 -14.18 26.63 -13.02
CA GLU A 228 -13.49 27.91 -13.20
C GLU A 228 -12.70 27.95 -14.52
N VAL A 229 -12.00 26.87 -14.89
CA VAL A 229 -11.30 26.78 -16.19
C VAL A 229 -12.29 26.82 -17.35
N LEU A 230 -13.45 26.17 -17.22
CA LEU A 230 -14.48 26.19 -18.25
C LEU A 230 -15.11 27.58 -18.39
N GLU A 231 -15.36 28.28 -17.28
CA GLU A 231 -15.85 29.66 -17.24
C GLU A 231 -14.84 30.62 -17.89
N ASP A 232 -13.54 30.52 -17.54
CA ASP A 232 -12.47 31.29 -18.18
C ASP A 232 -12.43 31.06 -19.71
N PHE A 233 -12.58 29.81 -20.14
CA PHE A 233 -12.60 29.47 -21.57
C PHE A 233 -13.89 29.95 -22.24
N ALA A 234 -14.98 30.04 -21.49
CA ALA A 234 -16.24 30.62 -21.93
C ALA A 234 -16.22 32.15 -21.97
N GLU A 235 -15.25 32.82 -21.38
CA GLU A 235 -15.07 34.27 -21.56
C GLU A 235 -14.10 34.59 -22.72
N ASP A 236 -13.15 33.69 -23.00
CA ASP A 236 -12.17 33.84 -24.08
C ASP A 236 -12.76 33.49 -25.47
N SER A 237 -13.12 34.52 -26.23
CA SER A 237 -13.68 34.38 -27.59
C SER A 237 -12.71 33.68 -28.55
N GLN A 238 -11.39 33.85 -28.39
CA GLN A 238 -10.41 33.18 -29.26
C GLN A 238 -10.33 31.69 -28.95
N LYS A 239 -10.35 31.32 -27.66
CA LYS A 239 -10.40 29.91 -27.25
C LYS A 239 -11.68 29.23 -27.68
N LYS A 240 -12.85 29.89 -27.60
CA LYS A 240 -14.12 29.33 -28.11
C LYS A 240 -14.01 28.91 -29.57
N VAL A 241 -13.57 29.83 -30.44
CA VAL A 241 -13.44 29.57 -31.88
C VAL A 241 -12.42 28.47 -32.15
N LYS A 242 -11.33 28.42 -31.38
CA LYS A 242 -10.27 27.41 -31.55
C LYS A 242 -10.68 26.01 -31.06
N LEU A 243 -11.44 25.94 -29.97
CA LEU A 243 -11.75 24.68 -29.28
C LEU A 243 -13.09 24.08 -29.72
N LEU A 244 -14.08 24.90 -30.06
CA LEU A 244 -15.39 24.48 -30.54
C LEU A 244 -15.42 24.50 -32.07
N THR A 245 -14.74 23.53 -32.69
CA THR A 245 -14.63 23.44 -34.15
C THR A 245 -15.33 22.20 -34.68
N GLY A 246 -16.03 22.31 -35.81
CA GLY A 246 -16.60 21.15 -36.50
C GLY A 246 -17.66 21.54 -37.53
N LYS A 247 -18.04 20.58 -38.38
CA LYS A 247 -19.07 20.81 -39.43
C LYS A 247 -20.41 21.28 -38.85
N ARG A 248 -20.82 20.73 -37.71
CA ARG A 248 -22.05 21.12 -37.01
C ARG A 248 -21.99 22.53 -36.45
N VAL A 249 -20.83 22.96 -35.95
CA VAL A 249 -20.63 24.34 -35.47
C VAL A 249 -20.73 25.32 -36.63
N GLN A 250 -20.08 25.03 -37.76
CA GLN A 250 -20.18 25.84 -38.98
C GLN A 250 -21.63 25.93 -39.47
N LEU A 251 -22.34 24.80 -39.55
CA LEU A 251 -23.76 24.78 -39.93
C LEU A 251 -24.64 25.60 -38.98
N ALA A 252 -24.39 25.55 -37.67
CA ALA A 252 -25.12 26.33 -36.68
C ALA A 252 -24.85 27.84 -36.83
N GLU A 253 -23.60 28.23 -37.08
CA GLU A 253 -23.23 29.63 -37.37
C GLU A 253 -23.91 30.14 -38.64
N ASP A 254 -23.92 29.33 -39.71
CA ASP A 254 -24.56 29.71 -40.96
C ASP A 254 -26.08 29.79 -40.83
N LEU A 255 -26.72 28.87 -40.09
CA LEU A 255 -28.14 28.96 -39.76
C LEU A 255 -28.47 30.22 -38.96
N LYS A 256 -27.60 30.62 -38.01
CA LYS A 256 -27.78 31.86 -37.26
C LYS A 256 -27.73 33.08 -38.17
N LYS A 257 -26.76 33.15 -39.09
CA LYS A 257 -26.68 34.23 -40.09
C LYS A 257 -27.94 34.29 -40.96
N VAL A 258 -28.45 33.14 -41.41
CA VAL A 258 -29.68 33.07 -42.22
C VAL A 258 -30.87 33.61 -41.43
N ARG A 259 -31.01 33.24 -40.15
CA ARG A 259 -32.08 33.76 -39.29
C ARG A 259 -31.97 35.27 -39.07
N GLU A 260 -30.77 35.80 -38.83
CA GLU A 260 -30.55 37.25 -38.70
C GLU A 260 -30.91 38.00 -39.99
N ILE A 261 -30.65 37.41 -41.17
CA ILE A 261 -31.06 37.99 -42.45
C ILE A 261 -32.59 37.99 -42.57
N GLN A 262 -33.26 36.90 -42.19
CA GLN A 262 -34.73 36.81 -42.19
C GLN A 262 -35.36 37.86 -41.27
N GLU A 263 -34.88 38.00 -40.04
CA GLU A 263 -35.38 39.00 -39.09
C GLU A 263 -35.25 40.44 -39.61
N LYS A 264 -34.13 40.75 -40.28
CA LYS A 264 -33.93 42.07 -40.91
C LYS A 264 -34.84 42.29 -42.12
N LEU A 265 -35.10 41.25 -42.91
CA LEU A 265 -36.02 41.31 -44.04
C LEU A 265 -37.46 41.51 -43.57
N ASP A 266 -37.89 40.80 -42.52
CA ASP A 266 -39.22 40.95 -41.94
C ASP A 266 -39.41 42.37 -41.37
N ALA A 267 -38.42 42.88 -40.63
CA ALA A 267 -38.42 44.26 -40.14
C ALA A 267 -38.48 45.30 -41.28
N PHE A 268 -37.82 45.03 -42.42
CA PHE A 268 -37.88 45.88 -43.59
C PHE A 268 -39.26 45.84 -44.29
N ILE A 269 -39.87 44.66 -44.38
CA ILE A 269 -41.23 44.49 -44.92
C ILE A 269 -42.25 45.23 -44.04
N GLU A 270 -42.12 45.13 -42.72
CA GLU A 270 -42.97 45.87 -41.78
C GLU A 270 -42.82 47.39 -41.94
N ALA A 271 -41.59 47.90 -42.08
CA ALA A 271 -41.34 49.32 -42.34
C ALA A 271 -41.96 49.79 -43.66
N LEU A 272 -41.84 48.98 -44.73
CA LEU A 272 -42.46 49.28 -46.03
C LEU A 272 -44.00 49.30 -45.98
N HIS A 273 -44.61 48.48 -45.12
CA HIS A 273 -46.06 48.49 -44.92
C HIS A 273 -46.54 49.70 -44.12
N GLN A 274 -45.68 50.33 -43.31
CA GLN A 274 -46.01 51.55 -42.56
C GLN A 274 -45.86 52.84 -43.40
N GLU A 275 -45.15 52.78 -44.53
CA GLU A 275 -44.98 53.92 -45.46
C GLU A 275 -46.09 54.03 -46.53
N LYS A 276 -47.09 53.12 -46.54
CA LYS A 276 -48.29 53.18 -47.39
C LYS A 276 -49.51 53.70 -46.63
#